data_AF-A0A1C6BX96-F1
#
_entry.id   AF-A0A1C6BX96-F1
#
_cell.length_a   1.000
_cell.length_b   1.000
_cell.length_c   1.000
_cell.angle_alpha   90.00
_cell.angle_beta   90.00
_cell.angle_gamma   90.00
#
_symmetry.space_group_name_H-M   'P 1'
#
loop_
_entity.id
_entity.type
_entity.pdbx_description
1 polymer ?
#
loop_
_entity_poly.entity_id
_entity_poly.type
_entity_poly.pdbx_seq_one_letter_code
_entity_poly.pdbx_strand_id
1 'polypeptide(L)'
;MRKKVIALVISLGLLITLVGCDDDILQEESCYYESSMFITVERARNWNIVYHNKTKVMYVVSNSGYNYGNFALLVDADGKPMLYKGE
;
A
#
# COMPACT_ATOMS: atom_id res chain seq x y z
N MET A 1 -24.70 22.60 40.96
CA MET A 1 -23.32 22.65 40.42
C MET A 1 -22.83 21.31 39.87
N ARG A 2 -23.06 20.18 40.56
CA ARG A 2 -22.66 18.83 40.10
C ARG A 2 -23.14 18.46 38.67
N LYS A 3 -24.40 18.72 38.32
CA LYS A 3 -24.94 18.45 36.96
C LYS A 3 -24.31 19.32 35.86
N LYS A 4 -23.91 20.56 36.19
CA LYS A 4 -23.22 21.47 35.26
C LYS A 4 -21.75 21.06 35.04
N VAL A 5 -21.10 20.53 36.08
CA VAL A 5 -19.74 19.98 36.00
C VAL A 5 -19.71 18.70 35.17
N ILE A 6 -20.69 17.80 35.35
CA ILE A 6 -20.78 16.56 34.56
C ILE A 6 -20.99 16.86 33.06
N ALA A 7 -21.87 17.80 32.73
CA ALA A 7 -22.10 18.20 31.34
C ALA A 7 -20.83 18.77 30.69
N LEU A 8 -20.03 19.53 31.45
CA LEU A 8 -18.81 20.18 30.98
C LEU A 8 -17.67 19.18 30.76
N VAL A 9 -17.57 18.14 31.61
CA VAL A 9 -16.61 17.04 31.45
C VAL A 9 -16.94 16.18 30.24
N ILE A 10 -18.23 15.91 29.98
CA ILE A 10 -18.67 15.14 28.80
C ILE A 10 -18.40 15.90 27.51
N SER A 11 -18.68 17.22 27.47
CA SER A 11 -18.40 18.04 26.28
C SER A 11 -16.91 18.17 25.98
N LEU A 12 -16.05 18.13 27.01
CA LEU A 12 -14.60 18.23 26.84
C LEU A 12 -13.97 16.90 26.38
N GLY A 13 -14.51 15.76 26.81
CA GLY A 13 -14.05 14.44 26.38
C GLY A 13 -14.36 14.11 24.90
N LEU A 14 -15.46 14.65 24.36
CA LEU A 14 -15.88 14.47 22.96
C LEU A 14 -14.99 15.17 21.93
N LEU A 15 -14.19 16.15 22.35
CA LEU A 15 -13.24 16.85 21.46
C LEU A 15 -11.95 16.04 21.21
N ILE A 16 -11.64 15.06 22.07
CA ILE A 16 -10.39 14.28 21.99
C ILE A 16 -10.54 13.07 21.05
N THR A 17 -11.77 12.67 20.73
CA THR A 17 -12.04 11.51 19.85
C THR A 17 -12.06 11.83 18.36
N LEU A 18 -11.78 13.08 17.98
CA LEU A 18 -11.78 13.57 16.59
C LEU A 18 -10.38 13.82 16.03
N VAL A 19 -9.32 13.44 16.76
CA VAL A 19 -7.99 13.27 16.14
C VAL A 19 -8.07 11.98 15.34
N GLY A 20 -8.70 12.06 14.18
CA GLY A 20 -8.40 11.11 13.11
C GLY A 20 -6.90 11.16 12.95
N CYS A 21 -6.25 10.00 13.02
CA CYS A 21 -5.00 9.86 12.32
C CYS A 21 -5.31 10.28 10.88
N ASP A 22 -4.95 11.50 10.51
CA ASP A 22 -4.38 11.66 9.19
C ASP A 22 -3.26 10.63 9.20
N ASP A 23 -3.54 9.48 8.57
CA ASP A 23 -2.51 8.85 7.79
C ASP A 23 -2.13 9.95 6.81
N ASP A 24 -1.19 10.80 7.24
CA ASP A 24 -0.22 11.37 6.34
C ASP A 24 0.28 10.14 5.60
N ILE A 25 -0.33 9.90 4.44
CA ILE A 25 0.23 9.11 3.37
C ILE A 25 1.50 9.88 3.08
N LEU A 26 2.53 9.57 3.86
CA LEU A 26 3.89 9.98 3.65
C LEU A 26 4.17 9.45 2.26
N GLN A 27 4.04 10.40 1.35
CA GLN A 27 4.41 10.34 -0.04
C GLN A 27 5.72 9.58 -0.07
N GLU A 28 5.61 8.36 -0.62
CA GLU A 28 6.67 7.39 -0.85
C GLU A 28 8.05 7.88 -0.41
N GLU A 29 8.57 7.28 0.66
CA GLU A 29 9.99 6.98 0.63
C GLU A 29 10.19 6.12 -0.64
N SER A 30 10.56 6.79 -1.72
CA SER A 30 11.20 6.17 -2.84
C SER A 30 12.45 5.53 -2.26
N CYS A 31 12.34 4.28 -1.84
CA CYS A 31 13.46 3.39 -1.62
C CYS A 31 14.13 3.26 -2.99
N TYR A 32 14.91 4.27 -3.37
CA TYR A 32 15.77 4.25 -4.53
C TYR A 32 16.94 3.34 -4.18
N TYR A 33 16.62 2.05 -4.03
CA TYR A 33 17.60 0.99 -4.04
C TYR A 33 18.07 0.96 -5.49
N GLU A 34 19.21 1.59 -5.78
CA GLU A 34 19.84 1.56 -7.11
C GLU A 34 20.00 0.13 -7.66
N SER A 35 19.85 -0.89 -6.80
CA SER A 35 19.81 -2.31 -7.15
C SER A 35 18.52 -3.06 -6.76
N SER A 36 17.34 -2.43 -6.76
CA SER A 36 16.10 -3.18 -6.46
C SER A 36 15.92 -4.35 -7.45
N MET A 37 15.67 -5.55 -6.91
CA MET A 37 15.39 -6.75 -7.71
C MET A 37 14.07 -6.61 -8.47
N PHE A 38 13.11 -5.86 -7.92
CA PHE A 38 11.80 -5.63 -8.52
C PHE A 38 11.54 -4.13 -8.72
N ILE A 39 10.99 -3.79 -9.88
CA ILE A 39 10.64 -2.41 -10.24
C ILE A 39 9.14 -2.34 -10.47
N THR A 40 8.49 -1.36 -9.88
CA THR A 40 7.04 -1.17 -9.97
C THR A 40 6.63 -0.58 -11.32
N VAL A 41 5.65 -1.24 -11.96
CA VAL A 41 4.99 -0.80 -13.20
C VAL A 41 3.70 -0.05 -12.89
N GLU A 42 2.92 -0.58 -11.95
CA GLU A 42 1.61 -0.04 -11.58
C GLU A 42 1.41 -0.18 -10.08
N ARG A 43 0.80 0.83 -9.47
CA ARG A 43 0.35 0.80 -8.07
C ARG A 43 -1.16 0.92 -8.01
N ALA A 44 -1.79 -0.05 -7.36
CA ALA A 44 -3.19 -0.01 -7.01
C ALA A 44 -3.36 -0.10 -5.50
N ARG A 45 -4.57 0.17 -5.01
CA ARG A 45 -4.86 0.24 -3.57
C ARG A 45 -4.42 -1.01 -2.80
N ASN A 46 -4.64 -2.20 -3.38
CA ASN A 46 -4.46 -3.48 -2.69
C ASN A 46 -3.45 -4.40 -3.40
N TRP A 47 -2.81 -3.94 -4.48
CA TRP A 47 -1.82 -4.71 -5.24
C TRP A 47 -0.92 -3.78 -6.04
N ASN A 48 0.27 -4.24 -6.38
CA ASN A 48 1.17 -3.58 -7.31
C ASN A 48 1.54 -4.57 -8.43
N ILE A 49 1.74 -4.07 -9.64
CA ILE A 49 2.42 -4.84 -10.69
C ILE A 49 3.88 -4.44 -10.66
N VAL A 50 4.76 -5.44 -10.59
CA VAL A 50 6.21 -5.27 -10.59
C VAL A 50 6.83 -6.16 -11.65
N TYR A 51 8.03 -5.83 -12.11
CA TYR A 51 8.85 -6.74 -12.91
C TYR A 51 10.19 -7.00 -12.25
N HIS A 52 10.74 -8.20 -12.44
CA HIS A 52 12.10 -8.51 -12.04
C HIS A 52 13.11 -7.77 -12.93
N ASN A 53 13.99 -6.96 -12.35
CA ASN A 53 14.86 -6.05 -13.09
C ASN A 53 15.73 -6.75 -14.16
N LYS A 54 16.27 -7.94 -13.88
CA LYS A 54 17.08 -8.72 -14.84
C LYS A 54 16.27 -9.43 -15.94
N THR A 55 15.26 -10.21 -15.58
CA THR A 55 14.53 -11.11 -16.50
C THR A 55 13.29 -10.48 -17.12
N LYS A 56 12.91 -9.29 -16.65
CA LYS A 56 11.70 -8.55 -17.05
C LYS A 56 10.37 -9.27 -16.79
N VAL A 57 10.40 -10.46 -16.16
CA VAL A 57 9.19 -11.21 -15.77
C VAL A 57 8.33 -10.38 -14.83
N MET A 58 7.04 -10.30 -15.15
CA MET A 58 6.04 -9.52 -14.41
C MET A 58 5.31 -10.35 -13.36
N TYR A 59 5.01 -9.71 -12.24
CA TYR A 59 4.27 -10.27 -11.12
C TYR A 59 3.26 -9.26 -10.62
N VAL A 60 2.14 -9.77 -10.08
CA VAL A 60 1.30 -9.00 -9.17
C VAL A 60 1.72 -9.33 -7.75
N VAL A 61 1.96 -8.30 -6.94
CA VAL A 61 2.26 -8.42 -5.52
C VAL A 61 1.12 -7.82 -4.72
N SER A 62 0.62 -8.54 -3.72
CA SER A 62 -0.40 -7.99 -2.84
C SER A 62 0.17 -6.88 -1.95
N ASN A 63 -0.58 -5.79 -1.87
CA ASN A 63 -0.38 -4.70 -0.93
C ASN A 63 -1.49 -4.66 0.14
N SER A 64 -2.31 -5.72 0.22
CA SER A 64 -3.39 -5.84 1.21
C SER A 64 -2.90 -6.44 2.52
N GLY A 65 -3.49 -6.04 3.66
CA GLY A 65 -3.00 -6.42 4.98
C GLY A 65 -3.01 -7.92 5.29
N TYR A 66 -3.89 -8.73 4.68
CA TYR A 66 -3.96 -10.18 4.97
C TYR A 66 -2.89 -11.01 4.25
N ASN A 67 -2.54 -10.62 3.04
CA ASN A 67 -1.63 -11.38 2.16
C ASN A 67 -0.49 -10.52 1.62
N TYR A 68 -0.10 -9.50 2.39
CA TYR A 68 0.92 -8.52 2.01
C TYR A 68 2.21 -9.22 1.58
N GLY A 69 2.75 -8.84 0.43
CA GLY A 69 3.98 -9.43 -0.10
C GLY A 69 3.82 -10.76 -0.84
N ASN A 70 2.60 -11.30 -0.99
CA ASN A 70 2.38 -12.48 -1.84
C ASN A 70 2.52 -12.11 -3.32
N PHE A 71 3.36 -12.86 -4.05
CA PHE A 71 3.57 -12.72 -5.49
C PHE A 71 2.76 -13.76 -6.27
N ALA A 72 2.18 -13.35 -7.39
CA ALA A 72 1.66 -14.25 -8.42
C ALA A 72 2.23 -13.87 -9.78
N LEU A 73 2.63 -14.88 -10.56
CA LEU A 73 3.18 -14.71 -11.91
C LEU A 73 2.08 -14.27 -12.86
N LEU A 74 2.34 -13.22 -13.64
CA LEU A 74 1.47 -12.83 -14.75
C LEU A 74 1.87 -13.61 -16.00
N VAL A 75 0.89 -14.17 -16.70
CA VAL A 75 1.11 -14.96 -17.93
C VAL A 75 0.30 -14.40 -19.09
N ASP A 76 0.84 -14.56 -20.30
CA ASP A 76 0.17 -14.21 -21.54
C ASP A 76 -0.91 -15.24 -21.91
N ALA A 77 -1.55 -15.04 -23.07
CA ALA A 77 -2.61 -15.92 -23.57
C ALA A 77 -2.14 -17.37 -23.82
N ASP A 78 -0.84 -17.58 -24.06
CA ASP A 78 -0.24 -18.89 -24.27
C ASP A 78 0.29 -19.52 -22.96
N GLY A 79 0.11 -18.83 -21.83
CA GLY A 79 0.59 -19.27 -20.52
C GLY A 79 2.08 -19.02 -20.26
N LYS A 80 2.77 -18.25 -21.12
CA LYS A 80 4.16 -17.86 -20.89
C LYS A 80 4.23 -16.67 -19.94
N PRO A 81 5.31 -16.50 -19.16
CA PRO A 81 5.51 -15.31 -18.35
C PRO A 81 5.37 -14.02 -19.16
N MET A 82 4.56 -13.09 -18.67
CA MET A 82 4.52 -11.74 -19.24
C MET A 82 5.84 -11.01 -18.95
N LEU A 83 6.38 -10.34 -19.95
CA LEU A 83 7.62 -9.57 -19.85
C LEU A 83 7.32 -8.07 -19.97
N TYR A 84 7.90 -7.27 -19.09
CA TYR A 84 7.79 -5.82 -19.17
C TYR A 84 8.47 -5.31 -20.44
N LYS A 85 7.71 -4.58 -21.28
CA LYS A 85 8.12 -4.09 -22.61
C LYS A 85 8.46 -5.19 -23.65
N GLY A 86 8.11 -6.44 -23.39
CA GLY A 86 8.18 -7.53 -24.39
C GLY A 86 9.58 -8.03 -24.75
N GLU A 87 10.61 -7.77 -23.92
CA GLU A 87 11.97 -8.32 -24.08
C GLU A 87 12.25 -9.49 -23.13
#